data_AF-A0A960X1U2-F1
#
_entry.id   AF-A0A960X1U2-F1
#
_cell.length_a   1.000
_cell.length_b   1.000
_cell.length_c   1.000
_cell.angle_alpha   90.00
_cell.angle_beta   90.00
_cell.angle_gamma   90.00
#
_symmetry.space_group_name_H-M   'P 1'
#
loop_
_entity.id
_entity.type
_entity.pdbx_description
1 polymer ?
#
loop_
_entity_poly.entity_id
_entity_poly.type
_entity_poly.pdbx_seq_one_letter_code
_entity_poly.pdbx_strand_id
1 'polypeptide(L)'
;MTLRRRILLYYSVTLSLSLVIVGFWSWFEFEEQQQVIIEGGIMAALEESPVQEALEIIVLGGLPAILLGIVGGGLLMRRALLPIEALTEVLEKTDASNLSYPVARSGNGDELDRMTAVFNGMKERLGVSFTQAREFTLHASHELKTPLTAILGYAELLREELVADGHTLGADGAATIEESGRKLLGIVESILEIAKLQSGAVRFHPDRVSLTRIVEEVADAFYSRAREKGLEFSFHRADNEARTTVWADAERVKQALEHLLDNAVKFTSQGSVEITLVPGDEQVT
;
A
#
# COMPACT_ATOMS: atom_id res chain seq x y z
N MET A 1 -5.47 13.21 28.42
CA MET A 1 -6.05 12.18 29.33
C MET A 1 -6.18 10.90 28.55
N THR A 2 -5.59 9.80 29.03
CA THR A 2 -5.55 8.52 28.32
C THR A 2 -6.94 7.98 27.97
N LEU A 3 -7.06 7.30 26.84
CA LEU A 3 -8.32 6.70 26.36
C LEU A 3 -8.88 5.74 27.42
N ARG A 4 -7.99 4.91 27.99
CA ARG A 4 -8.31 4.00 29.10
C ARG A 4 -8.92 4.72 30.30
N ARG A 5 -8.40 5.89 30.68
CA ARG A 5 -8.89 6.63 31.85
C ARG A 5 -10.22 7.31 31.59
N ARG A 6 -10.51 7.75 30.35
CA ARG A 6 -11.84 8.26 29.96
C ARG A 6 -12.88 7.14 30.00
N ILE A 7 -12.55 5.97 29.45
CA ILE A 7 -13.43 4.78 29.46
C ILE A 7 -13.71 4.34 30.90
N LEU A 8 -12.67 4.21 31.74
CA LEU A 8 -12.82 3.82 33.14
C LEU A 8 -13.63 4.85 33.94
N LEU A 9 -13.39 6.14 33.74
CA LEU A 9 -14.19 7.18 34.40
C LEU A 9 -15.65 7.10 33.99
N TYR A 10 -15.93 6.93 32.70
CA TYR A 10 -17.31 6.80 32.24
C TYR A 10 -18.02 5.61 32.91
N TYR A 11 -17.43 4.41 32.87
CA TYR A 11 -18.02 3.23 33.50
C TYR A 11 -18.20 3.41 35.01
N SER A 12 -17.23 4.06 35.68
CA SER A 12 -17.36 4.36 37.11
C SER A 12 -18.48 5.36 37.40
N VAL A 13 -18.67 6.39 36.56
CA VAL A 13 -19.73 7.38 36.70
C VAL A 13 -21.09 6.75 36.40
N THR A 14 -21.22 5.96 35.33
CA THR A 14 -22.48 5.29 35.00
C THR A 14 -22.85 4.25 36.04
N LEU A 15 -21.89 3.47 36.54
CA LEU A 15 -22.14 2.48 37.59
C LEU A 15 -22.56 3.15 38.89
N SER A 16 -21.84 4.18 39.34
CA SER A 16 -22.19 4.94 40.55
C SER A 16 -23.55 5.62 40.39
N LEU A 17 -23.84 6.24 39.25
CA LEU A 17 -25.14 6.87 39.00
C LEU A 17 -26.27 5.83 39.00
N SER A 18 -26.03 4.65 38.40
CA SER A 18 -27.01 3.56 38.42
C SER A 18 -27.28 3.07 39.85
N LEU A 19 -26.23 2.89 40.67
CA LEU A 19 -26.36 2.50 42.07
C LEU A 19 -27.11 3.56 42.90
N VAL A 20 -26.85 4.85 42.65
CA VAL A 20 -27.56 5.94 43.32
C VAL A 20 -29.03 5.98 42.93
N ILE A 21 -29.36 5.81 41.64
CA ILE A 21 -30.75 5.78 41.16
C ILE A 21 -31.50 4.59 41.77
N VAL A 22 -30.91 3.40 41.73
CA VAL A 22 -31.52 2.19 42.31
C VAL A 22 -31.67 2.32 43.83
N GLY A 23 -30.65 2.85 44.52
CA GLY A 23 -30.71 3.07 45.97
C GLY A 23 -31.74 4.12 46.37
N PHE A 24 -31.87 5.20 45.61
CA PHE A 24 -32.87 6.25 45.84
C PHE A 24 -34.29 5.74 45.63
N TRP A 25 -34.54 5.02 44.53
CA TRP A 25 -35.82 4.37 44.27
C TRP A 25 -36.17 3.34 45.34
N SER A 26 -35.19 2.51 45.75
CA SER A 26 -35.40 1.52 46.80
C SER A 26 -35.65 2.15 48.18
N TRP A 27 -35.09 3.32 48.48
CA TRP A 27 -35.41 4.06 49.70
C TRP A 27 -36.85 4.57 49.63
N PHE A 28 -37.22 5.26 48.55
CA PHE A 28 -38.54 5.86 48.40
C PHE A 28 -39.66 4.82 48.59
N GLU A 29 -39.51 3.66 47.96
CA GLU A 29 -40.44 2.52 48.12
C GLU A 29 -40.52 2.05 49.59
N PHE A 30 -39.38 1.94 50.27
CA PHE A 30 -39.33 1.53 51.66
C PHE A 30 -40.00 2.54 52.60
N GLU A 31 -39.91 3.84 52.28
CA GLU A 31 -40.57 4.92 53.03
C GLU A 31 -42.09 4.91 52.82
N GLU A 32 -42.54 4.59 51.60
CA GLU A 32 -43.96 4.38 51.28
C GLU A 32 -44.54 3.17 52.05
N GLN A 33 -43.83 2.03 52.05
CA GLN A 33 -44.23 0.86 52.86
C GLN A 33 -44.30 1.17 54.36
N GLN A 34 -43.34 1.95 54.89
CA GLN A 34 -43.37 2.38 56.29
C GLN A 34 -44.64 3.20 56.60
N GLN A 35 -45.05 4.10 55.70
CA GLN A 35 -46.27 4.88 55.87
C GLN A 35 -47.53 4.00 55.82
N VAL A 36 -47.61 3.04 54.89
CA VAL A 36 -48.72 2.08 54.81
C VAL A 36 -48.85 1.26 56.10
N ILE A 37 -47.74 0.81 56.68
CA ILE A 37 -47.72 0.09 57.95
C ILE A 37 -48.19 0.98 59.11
N ILE A 38 -47.79 2.25 59.14
CA ILE A 38 -48.14 3.19 60.20
C ILE A 38 -49.63 3.57 60.15
N GLU A 39 -50.20 3.76 58.96
CA GLU A 39 -51.61 4.19 58.78
C GLU A 39 -52.61 3.03 58.72
N GLY A 40 -52.26 1.92 58.08
CA GLY A 40 -53.14 0.76 57.84
C GLY A 40 -52.84 -0.47 58.69
N GLY A 41 -51.72 -0.49 59.42
CA GLY A 41 -51.25 -1.63 60.20
C GLY A 41 -50.63 -2.74 59.34
N ILE A 42 -50.05 -3.76 59.99
CA ILE A 42 -49.31 -4.86 59.32
C ILE A 42 -50.17 -5.61 58.29
N MET A 43 -51.50 -5.67 58.48
CA MET A 43 -52.39 -6.38 57.54
C MET A 43 -52.57 -5.65 56.21
N ALA A 44 -52.51 -4.31 56.18
CA ALA A 44 -52.59 -3.54 54.93
C ALA A 44 -51.29 -3.67 54.10
N ALA A 45 -50.14 -3.74 54.76
CA ALA A 45 -48.85 -3.97 54.11
C ALA A 45 -48.66 -5.40 53.58
N LEU A 46 -49.47 -6.37 54.05
CA LEU A 46 -49.48 -7.75 53.55
C LEU A 46 -50.45 -7.95 52.37
N GLU A 47 -51.30 -6.96 52.06
CA GLU A 47 -52.17 -6.98 50.87
C GLU A 47 -51.40 -6.63 49.59
N GLU A 48 -50.30 -5.87 49.69
CA GLU A 48 -49.42 -5.58 48.55
C GLU A 48 -48.49 -6.77 48.25
N SER A 49 -48.40 -7.12 46.96
CA SER A 49 -47.57 -8.25 46.54
C SER A 49 -46.10 -7.82 46.49
N PRO A 50 -45.20 -8.42 47.29
CA PRO A 50 -43.77 -8.09 47.24
C PRO A 50 -43.12 -8.40 45.89
N VAL A 51 -43.80 -9.20 45.04
CA VAL A 51 -43.37 -9.48 43.67
C VAL A 51 -43.68 -8.31 42.73
N GLN A 52 -44.77 -7.56 42.96
CA GLN A 52 -45.14 -6.41 42.13
C GLN A 52 -44.24 -5.20 42.40
N GLU A 53 -43.95 -4.87 43.65
CA GLU A 53 -43.00 -3.80 44.01
C GLU A 53 -41.59 -4.09 43.47
N ALA A 54 -41.12 -5.35 43.62
CA ALA A 54 -39.84 -5.76 43.06
C ALA A 54 -39.82 -5.61 41.52
N LEU A 55 -40.95 -5.87 40.86
CA LEU A 55 -41.10 -5.67 39.42
C LEU A 55 -41.04 -4.17 39.06
N GLU A 56 -41.70 -3.30 39.83
CA GLU A 56 -41.69 -1.85 39.60
C GLU A 56 -40.30 -1.25 39.74
N ILE A 57 -39.54 -1.62 40.79
CA ILE A 57 -38.14 -1.18 40.95
C ILE A 57 -37.27 -1.61 39.77
N ILE A 58 -37.43 -2.85 39.30
CA ILE A 58 -36.68 -3.37 38.15
C ILE A 58 -37.06 -2.63 36.85
N VAL A 59 -38.35 -2.36 36.63
CA VAL A 59 -38.85 -1.75 35.40
C VAL A 59 -38.57 -0.25 35.36
N LEU A 60 -38.83 0.48 36.44
CA LEU A 60 -38.64 1.93 36.50
C LEU A 60 -37.19 2.35 36.77
N GLY A 61 -36.45 1.59 37.57
CA GLY A 61 -35.07 1.90 37.93
C GLY A 61 -34.04 1.09 37.12
N GLY A 62 -34.23 -0.23 37.07
CA GLY A 62 -33.28 -1.17 36.46
C GLY A 62 -33.15 -1.04 34.95
N LEU A 63 -34.27 -1.10 34.22
CA LEU A 63 -34.26 -1.07 32.75
C LEU A 63 -33.68 0.24 32.17
N PRO A 64 -34.02 1.45 32.67
CA PRO A 64 -33.42 2.68 32.17
C PRO A 64 -31.91 2.77 32.46
N ALA A 65 -31.45 2.27 33.61
CA ALA A 65 -30.03 2.22 33.93
C ALA A 65 -29.26 1.31 32.96
N ILE A 66 -29.82 0.13 32.64
CA ILE A 66 -29.25 -0.77 31.64
C ILE A 66 -29.23 -0.10 30.25
N LEU A 67 -30.33 0.54 29.85
CA LEU A 67 -30.43 1.23 28.57
C LEU A 67 -29.37 2.35 28.44
N LEU A 68 -29.20 3.16 29.49
CA LEU A 68 -28.17 4.20 29.55
C LEU A 68 -26.76 3.63 29.42
N GLY A 69 -26.50 2.50 30.10
CA GLY A 69 -25.23 1.78 30.00
C GLY A 69 -24.95 1.26 28.58
N ILE A 70 -25.94 0.65 27.93
CA ILE A 70 -25.81 0.14 26.55
C ILE A 70 -25.59 1.29 25.56
N VAL A 71 -26.45 2.33 25.60
CA VAL A 71 -26.40 3.44 24.65
C VAL A 71 -25.11 4.22 24.79
N GLY A 72 -24.77 4.65 26.02
CA GLY A 72 -23.59 5.48 26.21
C GLY A 72 -22.28 4.67 26.18
N GLY A 73 -22.30 3.40 26.58
CA GLY A 73 -21.21 2.46 26.33
C GLY A 73 -20.94 2.28 24.82
N GLY A 74 -21.99 2.08 24.03
CA GLY A 74 -21.91 1.98 22.56
C GLY A 74 -21.37 3.26 21.91
N LEU A 75 -21.86 4.43 22.32
CA LEU A 75 -21.39 5.73 21.82
C LEU A 75 -19.89 5.95 22.09
N LEU A 76 -19.43 5.61 23.30
CA LEU A 76 -18.02 5.73 23.65
C LEU A 76 -17.14 4.72 22.95
N MET A 77 -17.61 3.47 22.84
CA MET A 77 -16.90 2.43 22.10
C MET A 77 -16.68 2.86 20.65
N ARG A 78 -17.73 3.38 20.00
CA ARG A 78 -17.64 3.91 18.65
C ARG A 78 -16.65 5.07 18.57
N ARG A 79 -16.72 6.03 19.50
CA ARG A 79 -15.78 7.17 19.53
C ARG A 79 -14.33 6.76 19.78
N ALA A 80 -14.11 5.66 20.52
CA ALA A 80 -12.78 5.13 20.84
C ALA A 80 -12.18 4.28 19.71
N LEU A 81 -13.01 3.54 18.95
CA LEU A 81 -12.57 2.64 17.90
C LEU A 81 -12.48 3.28 16.51
N LEU A 82 -13.30 4.29 16.21
CA LEU A 82 -13.26 4.98 14.90
C LEU A 82 -11.87 5.50 14.49
N PRO A 83 -11.06 6.12 15.39
CA PRO A 83 -9.73 6.59 15.02
C PRO A 83 -8.76 5.43 14.71
N ILE A 84 -8.99 4.24 15.28
CA ILE A 84 -8.17 3.06 15.02
C ILE A 84 -8.40 2.55 13.61
N GLU A 85 -9.65 2.48 13.15
CA GLU A 85 -9.97 2.10 11.76
C GLU A 85 -9.32 3.05 10.75
N ALA A 86 -9.40 4.37 11.00
CA ALA A 86 -8.76 5.37 10.15
C ALA A 86 -7.23 5.22 10.12
N LEU A 87 -6.60 4.90 11.26
CA LEU A 87 -5.17 4.61 11.30
C LEU A 87 -4.83 3.32 10.54
N THR A 88 -5.60 2.26 10.72
CA THR A 88 -5.39 0.99 10.01
C THR A 88 -5.50 1.16 8.50
N GLU A 89 -6.48 1.92 8.01
CA GLU A 89 -6.62 2.20 6.58
C GLU A 89 -5.40 2.94 6.00
N VAL A 90 -4.89 3.94 6.74
CA VAL A 90 -3.68 4.66 6.34
C VAL A 90 -2.45 3.75 6.39
N LEU A 91 -2.40 2.82 7.36
CA LEU A 91 -1.33 1.83 7.48
C LEU A 91 -1.33 0.84 6.31
N GLU A 92 -2.48 0.27 5.96
CA GLU A 92 -2.62 -0.66 4.84
C GLU A 92 -2.21 -0.03 3.51
N LYS A 93 -2.48 1.27 3.35
CA LYS A 93 -2.14 2.02 2.15
C LYS A 93 -0.74 2.62 2.18
N THR A 94 0.05 2.46 3.25
CA THR A 94 1.41 3.04 3.32
C THR A 94 2.38 2.29 2.42
N ASP A 95 3.00 3.00 1.49
CA ASP A 95 3.99 2.50 0.52
C ASP A 95 5.16 3.51 0.41
N ALA A 96 6.27 3.11 -0.22
CA ALA A 96 7.44 3.96 -0.45
C ALA A 96 7.07 5.33 -1.07
N SER A 97 6.04 5.36 -1.91
CA SER A 97 5.52 6.56 -2.59
C SER A 97 4.83 7.59 -1.67
N ASN A 98 4.37 7.20 -0.47
CA ASN A 98 3.61 8.08 0.42
C ASN A 98 4.25 8.31 1.81
N LEU A 99 5.54 7.99 1.93
CA LEU A 99 6.31 8.20 3.15
C LEU A 99 6.36 9.67 3.58
N SER A 100 6.26 10.60 2.63
CA SER A 100 6.32 12.06 2.88
C SER A 100 5.07 12.65 3.53
N TYR A 101 3.94 11.95 3.51
CA TYR A 101 2.70 12.46 4.11
C TYR A 101 2.55 11.96 5.55
N PRO A 102 2.62 12.86 6.56
CA PRO A 102 2.47 12.47 7.95
C PRO A 102 1.02 12.09 8.23
N VAL A 103 0.85 11.06 9.07
CA VAL A 103 -0.48 10.70 9.56
C VAL A 103 -0.94 11.76 10.55
N ALA A 104 -2.16 12.25 10.34
CA ALA A 104 -2.76 13.28 11.19
C ALA A 104 -2.95 12.75 12.62
N ARG A 105 -2.59 13.58 13.60
CA ARG A 105 -2.84 13.29 15.02
C ARG A 105 -4.29 13.58 15.36
N SER A 106 -4.86 12.79 16.26
CA SER A 106 -6.19 13.03 16.79
C SER A 106 -6.23 14.29 17.69
N GLY A 107 -5.09 14.72 18.23
CA GLY A 107 -4.98 15.92 19.06
C GLY A 107 -5.50 15.74 20.49
N ASN A 108 -5.82 14.51 20.87
CA ASN A 108 -6.39 14.15 22.17
C ASN A 108 -5.34 13.93 23.28
N GLY A 109 -4.05 13.94 22.92
CA GLY A 109 -2.93 13.72 23.84
C GLY A 109 -3.02 12.38 24.56
N ASP A 110 -3.52 11.36 23.86
CA ASP A 110 -3.73 10.01 24.38
C ASP A 110 -2.78 9.01 23.68
N GLU A 111 -3.01 7.72 23.94
CA GLU A 111 -2.19 6.64 23.40
C GLU A 111 -2.17 6.60 21.87
N LEU A 112 -3.25 7.05 21.22
CA LEU A 112 -3.34 7.07 19.76
C LEU A 112 -2.45 8.16 19.16
N ASP A 113 -2.37 9.33 19.79
CA ASP A 113 -1.41 10.36 19.38
C ASP A 113 0.04 9.91 19.58
N ARG A 114 0.33 9.16 20.64
CA ARG A 114 1.66 8.56 20.87
C ARG A 114 2.00 7.53 19.80
N MET A 115 1.07 6.65 19.45
CA MET A 115 1.26 5.66 18.38
C MET A 115 1.47 6.34 17.03
N THR A 116 0.67 7.36 16.72
CA THR A 116 0.82 8.18 15.50
C THR A 116 2.17 8.86 15.44
N ALA A 117 2.68 9.39 16.56
CA ALA A 117 4.00 10.01 16.62
C ALA A 117 5.14 9.01 16.37
N VAL A 118 5.08 7.82 16.99
CA VAL A 118 6.05 6.75 16.77
C VAL A 118 6.03 6.30 15.31
N PHE A 119 4.84 6.14 14.73
CA PHE A 119 4.66 5.75 13.34
C PHE A 119 5.22 6.79 12.37
N ASN A 120 4.89 8.07 12.54
CA ASN A 120 5.44 9.14 11.71
C ASN A 120 6.97 9.19 11.79
N GLY A 121 7.56 9.00 12.97
CA GLY A 121 9.01 8.91 13.11
C GLY A 121 9.62 7.68 12.43
N MET A 122 8.90 6.56 12.35
CA MET A 122 9.32 5.39 11.56
C MET A 122 9.23 5.68 10.06
N LYS A 123 8.14 6.29 9.57
CA LYS A 123 7.98 6.70 8.17
C LYS A 123 9.09 7.65 7.73
N GLU A 124 9.43 8.63 8.56
CA GLU A 124 10.49 9.58 8.30
C GLU A 124 11.84 8.89 8.14
N ARG A 125 12.22 8.02 9.10
CA ARG A 125 13.48 7.24 9.00
C ARG A 125 13.52 6.35 7.76
N LEU A 126 12.39 5.73 7.43
CA LEU A 126 12.27 4.92 6.23
C LEU A 126 12.44 5.77 4.96
N GLY A 127 11.80 6.95 4.90
CA GLY A 127 11.94 7.89 3.79
C GLY A 127 13.37 8.40 3.60
N VAL A 128 14.07 8.70 4.70
CA VAL A 128 15.50 9.05 4.67
C VAL A 128 16.34 7.90 4.13
N SER A 129 16.12 6.67 4.61
CA SER A 129 16.87 5.49 4.15
C SER A 129 16.66 5.20 2.66
N PHE A 130 15.42 5.31 2.17
CA PHE A 130 15.12 5.17 0.73
C PHE A 130 15.81 6.26 -0.10
N THR A 131 15.80 7.51 0.37
CA THR A 131 16.45 8.63 -0.32
C THR A 131 17.97 8.41 -0.41
N GLN A 132 18.59 7.97 0.68
CA GLN A 132 20.02 7.66 0.72
C GLN A 132 20.39 6.50 -0.21
N ALA A 133 19.62 5.41 -0.19
CA ALA A 133 19.82 4.29 -1.10
C ALA A 133 19.75 4.73 -2.56
N ARG A 134 18.76 5.57 -2.90
CA ARG A 134 18.61 6.13 -4.25
C ARG A 134 19.81 6.98 -4.67
N GLU A 135 20.25 7.91 -3.83
CA GLU A 135 21.41 8.77 -4.12
C GLU A 135 22.68 7.96 -4.29
N PHE A 136 22.89 6.95 -3.44
CA PHE A 136 23.99 6.00 -3.57
C PHE A 136 23.94 5.25 -4.92
N THR A 137 22.78 4.71 -5.30
CA THR A 137 22.63 3.99 -6.59
C THR A 137 22.86 4.92 -7.78
N LEU A 138 22.33 6.14 -7.75
CA LEU A 138 22.55 7.14 -8.80
C LEU A 138 24.04 7.46 -8.95
N HIS A 139 24.71 7.75 -7.83
CA HIS A 139 26.13 8.08 -7.82
C HIS A 139 26.99 6.91 -8.28
N ALA A 140 26.78 5.72 -7.73
CA ALA A 140 27.49 4.50 -8.12
C ALA A 140 27.32 4.19 -9.61
N SER A 141 26.12 4.41 -10.17
CA SER A 141 25.88 4.17 -11.60
C SER A 141 26.71 5.10 -12.49
N HIS A 142 26.78 6.38 -12.14
CA HIS A 142 27.61 7.35 -12.88
C HIS A 142 29.10 7.03 -12.75
N GLU A 143 29.57 6.73 -11.54
CA GLU A 143 30.98 6.40 -11.27
C GLU A 143 31.40 5.06 -11.91
N LEU A 144 30.48 4.12 -12.12
CA LEU A 144 30.75 2.86 -12.82
C LEU A 144 30.69 3.01 -14.35
N LYS A 145 29.81 3.86 -14.89
CA LYS A 145 29.66 4.03 -16.34
C LYS A 145 30.95 4.52 -17.00
N THR A 146 31.64 5.47 -16.38
CA THR A 146 32.89 6.06 -16.91
C THR A 146 34.02 5.03 -17.08
N PRO A 147 34.48 4.30 -16.04
CA PRO A 147 35.54 3.32 -16.18
C PRO A 147 35.13 2.14 -17.06
N LEU A 148 33.85 1.74 -17.04
CA LEU A 148 33.37 0.65 -17.88
C LEU A 148 33.37 1.03 -19.37
N THR A 149 33.00 2.27 -19.69
CA THR A 149 33.08 2.80 -21.06
C THR A 149 34.53 2.83 -21.55
N ALA A 150 35.49 3.17 -20.68
CA ALA A 150 36.91 3.11 -21.02
C ALA A 150 37.39 1.67 -21.26
N ILE A 151 37.01 0.72 -20.40
CA ILE A 151 37.34 -0.72 -20.57
C ILE A 151 36.78 -1.25 -21.89
N LEU A 152 35.53 -0.92 -22.22
CA LEU A 152 34.91 -1.30 -23.49
C LEU A 152 35.65 -0.72 -24.69
N GLY A 153 35.99 0.58 -24.65
CA GLY A 153 36.76 1.21 -25.71
C GLY A 153 38.14 0.57 -25.91
N TYR A 154 38.85 0.26 -24.82
CA TYR A 154 40.13 -0.44 -24.92
C TYR A 154 39.98 -1.89 -25.40
N ALA A 155 38.94 -2.61 -24.99
CA ALA A 155 38.66 -3.95 -25.47
C ALA A 155 38.33 -3.97 -26.96
N GLU A 156 37.59 -2.98 -27.45
CA GLU A 156 37.24 -2.83 -28.86
C GLU A 156 38.49 -2.53 -29.70
N LEU A 157 39.33 -1.57 -29.28
CA LEU A 157 40.62 -1.27 -29.94
C LEU A 157 41.55 -2.49 -29.94
N LEU A 158 41.67 -3.18 -28.80
CA LEU A 158 42.51 -4.37 -28.67
C LEU A 158 42.02 -5.50 -29.58
N ARG A 159 40.70 -5.66 -29.71
CA ARG A 159 40.09 -6.64 -30.62
C ARG A 159 40.44 -6.30 -32.07
N GLU A 160 40.33 -5.03 -32.47
CA GLU A 160 40.66 -4.58 -33.83
C GLU A 160 42.14 -4.83 -34.17
N GLU A 161 43.06 -4.49 -33.27
CA GLU A 161 44.51 -4.75 -33.46
C GLU A 161 44.80 -6.26 -33.56
N LEU A 162 44.26 -7.07 -32.66
CA LEU A 162 44.51 -8.52 -32.65
C LEU A 162 43.92 -9.23 -33.88
N VAL A 163 42.78 -8.75 -34.41
CA VAL A 163 42.23 -9.22 -35.68
C VAL A 163 43.15 -8.85 -36.84
N ALA A 164 43.67 -7.62 -36.87
CA ALA A 164 44.59 -7.16 -37.92
C ALA A 164 45.92 -7.95 -37.93
N ASP A 165 46.42 -8.34 -36.75
CA ASP A 165 47.66 -9.11 -36.60
C ASP A 165 47.46 -10.63 -36.77
N GLY A 166 46.23 -11.11 -37.00
CA GLY A 166 45.91 -12.54 -37.16
C GLY A 166 45.93 -13.34 -35.85
N HIS A 167 45.93 -12.67 -34.69
CA HIS A 167 45.89 -13.27 -33.37
C HIS A 167 44.45 -13.60 -32.93
N THR A 168 43.84 -14.61 -33.57
CA THR A 168 42.44 -15.01 -33.38
C THR A 168 42.05 -15.30 -31.92
N LEU A 169 42.87 -16.06 -31.19
CA LEU A 169 42.63 -16.36 -29.77
C LEU A 169 42.61 -15.11 -28.87
N GLY A 170 43.45 -14.12 -29.19
CA GLY A 170 43.48 -12.86 -28.46
C GLY A 170 42.24 -12.01 -28.77
N ALA A 171 41.84 -11.97 -30.04
CA ALA A 171 40.63 -11.28 -30.48
C ALA A 171 39.35 -11.85 -29.83
N ASP A 172 39.26 -13.18 -29.68
CA ASP A 172 38.15 -13.84 -28.97
C ASP A 172 38.12 -13.45 -27.48
N GLY A 173 39.29 -13.34 -26.85
CA GLY A 173 39.42 -12.86 -25.48
C GLY A 173 38.96 -11.40 -25.32
N ALA A 174 39.36 -10.52 -26.24
CA ALA A 174 38.92 -9.13 -26.27
C ALA A 174 37.40 -9.00 -26.51
N ALA A 175 36.83 -9.82 -27.41
CA ALA A 175 35.40 -9.89 -27.63
C ALA A 175 34.62 -10.35 -26.37
N THR A 176 35.18 -11.31 -25.61
CA THR A 176 34.58 -11.77 -24.35
C THR A 176 34.58 -10.66 -23.29
N ILE A 177 35.64 -9.87 -23.21
CA ILE A 177 35.71 -8.69 -22.31
C ILE A 177 34.66 -7.66 -22.73
N GLU A 178 34.53 -7.40 -24.02
CA GLU A 178 33.54 -6.47 -24.58
C GLU A 178 32.11 -6.90 -24.23
N GLU A 179 31.76 -8.17 -24.50
CA GLU A 179 30.44 -8.73 -24.18
C GLU A 179 30.13 -8.64 -22.68
N SER A 180 31.10 -9.02 -21.84
CA SER A 180 30.96 -8.96 -20.37
C SER A 180 30.78 -7.54 -19.87
N GLY A 181 31.53 -6.58 -20.44
CA GLY A 181 31.41 -5.16 -20.12
C GLY A 181 30.04 -4.58 -20.51
N ARG A 182 29.55 -4.90 -21.71
CA ARG A 182 28.21 -4.47 -22.17
C ARG A 182 27.11 -5.05 -21.28
N LYS A 183 27.24 -6.31 -20.89
CA LYS A 183 26.31 -6.96 -19.95
C LYS A 183 26.30 -6.27 -18.58
N LEU A 184 27.47 -5.92 -18.04
CA LEU A 184 27.56 -5.23 -16.76
C LEU A 184 26.96 -3.82 -16.84
N LEU A 185 27.17 -3.10 -17.95
CA LEU A 185 26.58 -1.79 -18.18
C LEU A 185 25.05 -1.87 -18.13
N GLY A 186 24.47 -2.84 -18.84
CA GLY A 186 23.02 -3.06 -18.85
C GLY A 186 22.43 -3.39 -17.47
N ILE A 187 23.16 -4.15 -16.65
CA ILE A 187 22.75 -4.43 -15.25
C ILE A 187 22.75 -3.14 -14.42
N VAL A 188 23.81 -2.32 -14.52
CA VAL A 188 23.90 -1.04 -13.79
C VAL A 188 22.77 -0.11 -14.20
N GLU A 189 22.51 0.01 -15.50
CA GLU A 189 21.42 0.84 -16.05
C GLU A 189 20.03 0.34 -15.58
N SER A 190 19.82 -0.97 -15.52
CA SER A 190 18.58 -1.58 -15.03
C SER A 190 18.35 -1.29 -13.53
N ILE A 191 19.40 -1.39 -12.69
CA ILE A 191 19.32 -1.07 -11.26
C ILE A 191 18.99 0.41 -11.06
N LEU A 192 19.63 1.29 -11.84
CA LEU A 192 19.38 2.72 -11.81
C LEU A 192 17.93 3.06 -12.15
N GLU A 193 17.38 2.39 -13.15
CA GLU A 193 16.01 2.56 -13.58
C GLU A 193 15.00 2.15 -12.49
N ILE A 194 15.21 0.99 -11.87
CA ILE A 194 14.39 0.54 -10.73
C ILE A 194 14.43 1.57 -9.59
N ALA A 195 15.61 2.09 -9.25
CA ALA A 195 15.76 3.10 -8.21
C ALA A 195 15.03 4.42 -8.55
N LYS A 196 15.01 4.82 -9.81
CA LYS A 196 14.24 6.00 -10.28
C LYS A 196 12.73 5.76 -10.20
N LEU A 197 12.26 4.58 -10.59
CA LEU A 197 10.85 4.19 -10.53
C LEU A 197 10.33 4.14 -9.09
N GLN A 198 11.05 3.46 -8.19
CA GLN A 198 10.65 3.29 -6.78
C GLN A 198 10.59 4.62 -6.00
N SER A 199 11.35 5.63 -6.44
CA SER A 199 11.36 6.95 -5.78
C SER A 199 10.31 7.91 -6.32
N GLY A 200 9.51 7.51 -7.31
CA GLY A 200 8.58 8.41 -8.00
C GLY A 200 9.29 9.54 -8.77
N ALA A 201 10.61 9.43 -8.97
CA ALA A 201 11.39 10.43 -9.71
C ALA A 201 11.12 10.38 -11.21
N VAL A 202 10.54 9.29 -11.70
CA VAL A 202 10.05 9.18 -13.08
C VAL A 202 8.77 10.00 -13.20
N ARG A 203 8.85 11.10 -13.96
CA ARG A 203 7.67 11.82 -14.43
C ARG A 203 7.19 11.17 -15.72
N PHE A 204 6.01 10.58 -15.68
CA PHE A 204 5.32 10.12 -16.88
C PHE A 204 4.81 11.32 -17.67
N HIS A 205 4.97 11.28 -18.98
CA HIS A 205 4.42 12.28 -19.90
C HIS A 205 3.36 11.59 -20.78
N PRO A 206 2.17 11.32 -20.23
CA PRO A 206 1.13 10.65 -21.00
C PRO A 206 0.63 11.56 -22.13
N ASP A 207 0.60 11.01 -23.33
CA ASP A 207 0.01 11.66 -24.52
C ASP A 207 -0.92 10.66 -25.22
N ARG A 208 -1.71 11.14 -26.18
CA ARG A 208 -2.49 10.28 -27.07
C ARG A 208 -1.55 9.55 -28.02
N VAL A 209 -1.35 8.26 -27.75
CA VAL A 209 -0.43 7.41 -28.49
C VAL A 209 -1.17 6.24 -29.13
N SER A 210 -0.75 5.85 -30.33
CA SER A 210 -1.25 4.65 -31.00
C SER A 210 -0.41 3.45 -30.55
N LEU A 211 -1.01 2.54 -29.76
CA LEU A 211 -0.32 1.32 -29.32
C LEU A 211 0.06 0.44 -30.51
N THR A 212 -0.74 0.43 -31.59
CA THR A 212 -0.42 -0.32 -32.81
C THR A 212 0.94 0.09 -33.36
N ARG A 213 1.21 1.39 -33.50
CA ARG A 213 2.49 1.89 -34.02
C ARG A 213 3.67 1.55 -33.13
N ILE A 214 3.49 1.70 -31.81
CA ILE A 214 4.56 1.37 -30.84
C ILE A 214 4.88 -0.13 -30.91
N VAL A 215 3.86 -0.99 -30.92
CA VAL A 215 4.05 -2.43 -30.99
C VAL A 215 4.67 -2.85 -32.34
N GLU A 216 4.25 -2.24 -33.45
CA GLU A 216 4.85 -2.48 -34.77
C GLU A 216 6.34 -2.14 -34.79
N GLU A 217 6.73 -0.96 -34.29
CA GLU A 217 8.13 -0.53 -34.25
C GLU A 217 9.00 -1.49 -33.43
N VAL A 218 8.50 -1.93 -32.27
CA VAL A 218 9.24 -2.90 -31.43
C VAL A 218 9.25 -4.29 -32.06
N ALA A 219 8.13 -4.74 -32.63
CA ALA A 219 8.03 -6.04 -33.29
C ALA A 219 9.01 -6.15 -34.46
N ASP A 220 9.14 -5.11 -35.28
CA ASP A 220 10.09 -5.06 -36.40
C ASP A 220 11.55 -5.19 -35.93
N ALA A 221 11.90 -4.53 -34.81
CA ALA A 221 13.24 -4.62 -34.22
C ALA A 221 13.58 -6.04 -33.73
N PHE A 222 12.59 -6.76 -33.17
CA PHE A 222 12.79 -8.11 -32.64
C PHE A 222 12.59 -9.22 -33.67
N TYR A 223 11.92 -8.95 -34.79
CA TYR A 223 11.74 -9.91 -35.89
C TYR A 223 13.09 -10.44 -36.41
N SER A 224 14.04 -9.53 -36.66
CA SER A 224 15.38 -9.91 -37.15
C SER A 224 16.15 -10.75 -36.12
N ARG A 225 16.10 -10.35 -34.84
CA ARG A 225 16.78 -11.08 -33.73
C ARG A 225 16.20 -12.47 -33.50
N ALA A 226 14.88 -12.62 -33.54
CA ALA A 226 14.21 -13.90 -33.40
C ALA A 226 14.59 -14.85 -34.56
N ARG A 227 14.62 -14.31 -35.79
CA ARG A 227 15.01 -15.07 -36.99
C ARG A 227 16.46 -15.54 -36.96
N GLU A 228 17.39 -14.69 -36.50
CA GLU A 228 18.80 -15.07 -36.31
C GLU A 228 18.96 -16.24 -35.33
N LYS A 229 18.07 -16.34 -34.32
CA LYS A 229 18.00 -17.45 -33.38
C LYS A 229 17.21 -18.66 -33.92
N GLY A 230 16.63 -18.58 -35.11
CA GLY A 230 15.80 -19.63 -35.71
C GLY A 230 14.41 -19.78 -35.10
N LEU A 231 13.89 -18.74 -34.44
CA LEU A 231 12.53 -18.71 -33.88
C LEU A 231 11.53 -18.15 -34.90
N GLU A 232 10.31 -18.67 -34.89
CA GLU A 232 9.19 -18.02 -35.58
C GLU A 232 8.74 -16.79 -34.79
N PHE A 233 8.46 -15.68 -35.48
CA PHE A 233 7.98 -14.45 -34.85
C PHE A 233 6.71 -13.97 -35.56
N SER A 234 5.63 -13.77 -34.81
CA SER A 234 4.35 -13.30 -35.35
C SER A 234 3.79 -12.12 -34.55
N PHE A 235 3.28 -11.13 -35.27
CA PHE A 235 2.53 -10.01 -34.70
C PHE A 235 1.10 -10.03 -35.23
N HIS A 236 0.13 -10.09 -34.31
CA HIS A 236 -1.30 -10.04 -34.60
C HIS A 236 -1.87 -8.70 -34.12
N ARG A 237 -2.29 -7.87 -35.08
CA ARG A 237 -2.91 -6.57 -34.86
C ARG A 237 -4.41 -6.68 -34.62
N ALA A 238 -4.97 -5.75 -33.85
CA ALA A 238 -6.42 -5.53 -33.78
C ALA A 238 -6.92 -4.89 -35.09
N ASP A 239 -8.12 -5.27 -35.55
CA ASP A 239 -8.73 -4.77 -36.79
C ASP A 239 -9.10 -3.27 -36.77
N ASN A 240 -9.01 -2.58 -35.63
CA ASN A 240 -9.51 -1.21 -35.48
C ASN A 240 -8.50 -0.26 -34.79
N GLU A 241 -7.80 0.55 -35.58
CA GLU A 241 -6.83 1.57 -35.11
C GLU A 241 -7.45 2.62 -34.16
N ALA A 242 -8.74 2.94 -34.30
CA ALA A 242 -9.39 3.91 -33.42
C ALA A 242 -9.57 3.38 -31.99
N ARG A 243 -9.56 2.05 -31.79
CA ARG A 243 -9.62 1.41 -30.46
C ARG A 243 -8.24 1.13 -29.85
N THR A 244 -7.15 1.47 -30.53
CA THR A 244 -5.78 1.28 -30.05
C THR A 244 -5.06 2.58 -29.68
N THR A 245 -5.77 3.72 -29.75
CA THR A 245 -5.25 5.00 -29.25
C THR A 245 -5.56 5.14 -27.76
N VAL A 246 -4.52 5.24 -26.94
CA VAL A 246 -4.63 5.34 -25.47
C VAL A 246 -3.86 6.55 -24.95
N TRP A 247 -4.16 6.96 -23.72
CA TRP A 247 -3.32 7.91 -22.98
C TRP A 247 -2.21 7.15 -22.28
N ALA A 248 -0.99 7.25 -22.79
CA ALA A 248 0.18 6.60 -22.20
C ALA A 248 1.47 7.35 -22.55
N ASP A 249 2.53 7.07 -21.79
CA ASP A 249 3.87 7.54 -22.11
C ASP A 249 4.48 6.57 -23.14
N ALA A 250 4.64 7.03 -24.38
CA ALA A 250 5.07 6.20 -25.51
C ALA A 250 6.41 5.49 -25.24
N GLU A 251 7.37 6.21 -24.66
CA GLU A 251 8.72 5.71 -24.40
C GLU A 251 8.69 4.60 -23.35
N ARG A 252 7.85 4.75 -22.32
CA ARG A 252 7.71 3.76 -21.26
C ARG A 252 7.00 2.50 -21.71
N VAL A 253 5.98 2.64 -22.56
CA VAL A 253 5.31 1.48 -23.16
C VAL A 253 6.28 0.73 -24.08
N LYS A 254 7.00 1.46 -24.94
CA LYS A 254 8.02 0.89 -25.82
C LYS A 254 9.06 0.09 -25.02
N GLN A 255 9.63 0.71 -23.99
CA GLN A 255 10.62 0.08 -23.12
C GLN A 255 10.09 -1.18 -22.42
N ALA A 256 8.84 -1.16 -21.93
CA ALA A 256 8.23 -2.32 -21.32
C ALA A 256 8.08 -3.48 -22.33
N LEU A 257 7.65 -3.17 -23.56
CA LEU A 257 7.55 -4.16 -24.64
C LEU A 257 8.92 -4.72 -25.03
N GLU A 258 9.95 -3.87 -25.15
CA GLU A 258 11.32 -4.29 -25.42
C GLU A 258 11.85 -5.24 -24.34
N HIS A 259 11.61 -4.96 -23.06
CA HIS A 259 12.00 -5.86 -21.96
C HIS A 259 11.27 -7.22 -22.01
N LEU A 260 9.98 -7.21 -22.36
CA LEU A 260 9.21 -8.46 -22.47
C LEU A 260 9.66 -9.30 -23.67
N LEU A 261 9.86 -8.67 -24.83
CA LEU A 261 10.29 -9.35 -26.05
C LEU A 261 11.75 -9.80 -25.98
N ASP A 262 12.64 -9.03 -25.36
CA ASP A 262 14.02 -9.46 -25.10
C ASP A 262 14.04 -10.72 -24.24
N ASN A 263 13.24 -10.75 -23.17
CA ASN A 263 13.08 -11.96 -22.36
C ASN A 263 12.50 -13.12 -23.17
N ALA A 264 11.44 -12.89 -23.96
CA ALA A 264 10.81 -13.94 -24.76
C ALA A 264 11.80 -14.56 -25.77
N VAL A 265 12.53 -13.74 -26.52
CA VAL A 265 13.53 -14.21 -27.49
C VAL A 265 14.72 -14.86 -26.80
N LYS A 266 15.20 -14.31 -25.67
CA LYS A 266 16.35 -14.85 -24.94
C LYS A 266 16.08 -16.22 -24.34
N PHE A 267 14.92 -16.42 -23.71
CA PHE A 267 14.60 -17.65 -22.99
C PHE A 267 13.88 -18.72 -23.84
N THR A 268 13.44 -18.40 -25.05
CA THR A 268 12.89 -19.39 -25.98
C THR A 268 14.00 -20.02 -26.83
N SER A 269 14.21 -21.33 -26.69
CA SER A 269 15.27 -22.04 -27.42
C SER A 269 14.82 -22.56 -28.79
N GLN A 270 13.57 -22.99 -28.91
CA GLN A 270 12.94 -23.50 -30.14
C GLN A 270 11.43 -23.20 -30.06
N GLY A 271 10.78 -22.94 -31.20
CA GLY A 271 9.36 -22.62 -31.29
C GLY A 271 9.11 -21.21 -31.83
N SER A 272 8.11 -20.51 -31.27
CA SER A 272 7.68 -19.19 -31.72
C SER A 272 7.57 -18.17 -30.58
N VAL A 273 7.65 -16.89 -30.94
CA VAL A 273 7.32 -15.74 -30.10
C VAL A 273 6.19 -14.97 -30.79
N GLU A 274 5.08 -14.80 -30.09
CA GLU A 274 3.87 -14.15 -30.62
C GLU A 274 3.52 -12.92 -29.78
N ILE A 275 3.18 -11.81 -30.46
CA ILE A 275 2.61 -10.62 -29.83
C ILE A 275 1.24 -10.31 -30.43
N THR A 276 0.24 -10.17 -29.58
CA THR A 276 -1.16 -9.98 -29.99
C THR A 276 -1.74 -8.77 -29.30
N LEU A 277 -2.15 -7.77 -30.09
CA LEU A 277 -2.80 -6.57 -29.61
C LEU A 277 -4.31 -6.73 -29.76
N VAL A 278 -5.04 -6.73 -28.64
CA VAL A 278 -6.50 -6.82 -28.59
C VAL A 278 -7.12 -5.55 -27.99
N PRO A 279 -8.27 -5.08 -28.49
CA PRO A 279 -8.98 -3.98 -27.87
C PRO A 279 -9.59 -4.43 -26.54
N GLY A 280 -9.33 -3.68 -25.46
CA GLY A 280 -9.97 -3.89 -24.17
C GLY A 280 -11.41 -3.35 -24.13
N ASP A 281 -12.29 -4.02 -23.38
CA ASP A 281 -13.67 -3.57 -23.16
C ASP A 281 -13.78 -2.46 -22.09
N GLU A 282 -12.74 -2.28 -21.26
CA GLU A 282 -12.61 -1.19 -20.29
C GLU A 282 -11.35 -0.36 -20.57
N GLN A 283 -11.49 0.97 -20.59
CA GLN A 283 -10.33 1.85 -20.51
C GLN A 283 -9.80 1.77 -19.07
N VAL A 284 -8.62 1.19 -18.87
CA VAL A 284 -7.89 1.26 -17.60
C VAL A 284 -7.60 2.75 -17.36
N THR A 285 -8.30 3.33 -16.38
CA THR A 285 -8.25 4.76 -16.05
C THR A 285 -7.20 5.02 -14.98
#